data_AF-A0A7C6HE06-F1
#
_entry.id   AF-A0A7C6HE06-F1
#
_cell.length_a   1.000
_cell.length_b   1.000
_cell.length_c   1.000
_cell.angle_alpha   90.00
_cell.angle_beta   90.00
_cell.angle_gamma   90.00
#
_symmetry.space_group_name_H-M   'P 1'
#
loop_
_entity.id
_entity.type
_entity.pdbx_description
1 polymer ?
#
loop_
_entity_poly.entity_id
_entity_poly.type
_entity_poly.pdbx_seq_one_letter_code
_entity_poly.pdbx_strand_id
1 'polypeptide(L)'
;MNKSRDDLLVFYEKYIDMFYEVESDDYFAPYFFEKVTGGKNTVSQINIQETKTFDEQWIQTIESYFPSLNKIILNPKSALKYEDEVVAIEKAKKITSQSVRHLASNSHLIKEVREDGMVMPKKIQTTFSDVNYGVYENRFVMTLIDRLFLFVRKRYEAIKDNYESFQKKHLNVNSVFPIDDREVVIKLDVTIKEAPDNKKINDYNLKLLQRVENLNKLVSSLKQSKFMETMAKEKKVIPPIMKTQVILKNVDYKNAYMLWLFLDRYNTLAFTTEIKEKNLGIDQAYVDDIYRNLLTTFMTFEANQEKRRQLYAETKERVMKRKSMKFVRKSANDFMIRPVDEIIEAEAMNQYYLEQMKRLFKRSVEYHETQAKTYETTLKRALRDTINISNSLYKSFFELDDEDNIFSRMVKDKDPVKSLNDAKKKAQIARMIREVKQVDYNDSLRLERRYLKEIERANKRLLEANIKNKLITAKTVKSKAQIENDLRINKKREELVKKKLLEVRESKQEILLDKVSVKDEIKAYRNTLKAEEAKVIKSIKDEYNKKRIAEIKALEEKHKKELKKLAAEKKRKQEQLKRQREQEKLRLKKAQERRIAKEKERAKIQAEKAIERKKQTLAKQLKEKTDNV
;
A
#
# COMPACT_ATOMS: atom_id res chain seq x y z
N MET A 1 -55.73 -13.35 13.70
CA MET A 1 -56.64 -12.87 12.65
C MET A 1 -55.94 -12.97 11.31
N ASN A 2 -56.23 -14.00 10.51
CA ASN A 2 -55.94 -13.91 9.08
C ASN A 2 -57.07 -13.08 8.48
N LYS A 3 -56.79 -11.83 8.10
CA LYS A 3 -57.65 -11.14 7.13
C LYS A 3 -57.54 -11.92 5.82
N SER A 4 -58.67 -12.31 5.25
CA SER A 4 -58.68 -13.27 4.15
C SER A 4 -58.09 -12.66 2.88
N ARG A 5 -57.69 -13.53 1.94
CA ARG A 5 -57.47 -13.13 0.55
C ARG A 5 -58.74 -12.49 -0.04
N ASP A 6 -59.91 -12.87 0.47
CA ASP A 6 -61.21 -12.32 0.10
C ASP A 6 -61.37 -10.86 0.59
N ASP A 7 -60.86 -10.52 1.79
CA ASP A 7 -60.89 -9.15 2.31
C ASP A 7 -60.07 -8.18 1.42
N LEU A 8 -59.00 -8.69 0.80
CA LEU A 8 -58.18 -7.92 -0.14
C LEU A 8 -58.92 -7.67 -1.46
N LEU A 9 -59.63 -8.67 -1.99
CA LEU A 9 -60.43 -8.53 -3.21
C LEU A 9 -61.59 -7.55 -2.99
N VAL A 10 -62.33 -7.68 -1.89
CA VAL A 10 -63.42 -6.76 -1.52
C VAL A 10 -62.92 -5.33 -1.29
N PHE A 11 -61.69 -5.15 -0.80
CA PHE A 11 -61.07 -3.82 -0.71
C PHE A 11 -60.64 -3.29 -2.07
N TYR A 12 -60.11 -4.15 -2.95
CA TYR A 12 -59.70 -3.78 -4.31
C TYR A 12 -60.89 -3.29 -5.13
N GLU A 13 -61.99 -4.06 -5.15
CA GLU A 13 -63.23 -3.69 -5.84
C GLU A 13 -63.73 -2.32 -5.38
N LYS A 14 -63.86 -2.09 -4.07
CA LYS A 14 -64.26 -0.80 -3.49
C LYS A 14 -63.30 0.36 -3.81
N TYR A 15 -62.00 0.10 -3.89
CA TYR A 15 -61.02 1.10 -4.27
C TYR A 15 -61.19 1.48 -5.75
N ILE A 16 -61.42 0.50 -6.62
CA ILE A 16 -61.64 0.70 -8.05
C ILE A 16 -62.96 1.46 -8.29
N ASP A 17 -64.06 1.08 -7.65
CA ASP A 17 -65.36 1.76 -7.74
C ASP A 17 -65.25 3.24 -7.35
N MET A 18 -64.66 3.53 -6.18
CA MET A 18 -64.41 4.90 -5.72
C MET A 18 -63.51 5.69 -6.68
N PHE A 19 -62.55 5.02 -7.33
CA PHE A 19 -61.68 5.67 -8.31
C PHE A 19 -62.43 6.00 -9.61
N TYR A 20 -63.33 5.14 -10.08
CA TYR A 20 -64.19 5.40 -11.23
C TYR A 20 -65.12 6.59 -11.02
N GLU A 21 -65.70 6.75 -9.82
CA GLU A 21 -66.50 7.93 -9.47
C GLU A 21 -65.68 9.22 -9.59
N VAL A 22 -64.47 9.25 -8.99
CA VAL A 22 -63.58 10.43 -9.01
C VAL A 22 -63.02 10.73 -10.41
N GLU A 23 -62.72 9.70 -11.20
CA GLU A 23 -62.24 9.82 -12.59
C GLU A 23 -63.30 10.41 -13.53
N SER A 24 -64.58 10.06 -13.32
CA SER A 24 -65.68 10.49 -14.18
C SER A 24 -66.01 11.98 -14.06
N ASP A 25 -65.75 12.58 -12.89
CA ASP A 25 -66.02 13.99 -12.58
C ASP A 25 -64.80 14.92 -12.80
N ASP A 26 -63.62 14.39 -13.18
CA ASP A 26 -62.37 15.15 -13.30
C ASP A 26 -61.89 15.37 -14.75
N TYR A 27 -61.29 16.53 -15.01
CA TYR A 27 -60.71 16.90 -16.30
C TYR A 27 -59.25 16.45 -16.44
N PHE A 28 -58.51 16.28 -15.33
CA PHE A 28 -57.09 15.95 -15.37
C PHE A 28 -56.83 14.44 -15.60
N ALA A 29 -57.64 13.56 -15.01
CA ALA A 29 -57.48 12.12 -15.18
C ALA A 29 -57.53 11.64 -16.65
N PRO A 30 -58.50 12.05 -17.50
CA PRO A 30 -58.51 11.69 -18.92
C PRO A 30 -57.27 12.22 -19.69
N TYR A 31 -56.85 13.46 -19.39
CA TYR A 31 -55.64 14.05 -19.98
C TYR A 31 -54.38 13.24 -19.62
N PHE A 32 -54.25 12.84 -18.35
CA PHE A 32 -53.14 12.00 -17.90
C PHE A 32 -53.11 10.65 -18.62
N PHE A 33 -54.26 9.98 -18.75
CA PHE A 33 -54.32 8.68 -19.44
C PHE A 33 -54.00 8.77 -20.94
N GLU A 34 -54.39 9.86 -21.61
CA GLU A 34 -53.96 10.14 -22.99
C GLU A 34 -52.42 10.22 -23.09
N LYS A 35 -51.78 10.99 -22.20
CA LYS A 35 -50.32 11.16 -22.20
C LYS A 35 -49.56 9.89 -21.83
N VAL A 36 -50.03 9.15 -20.83
CA VAL A 36 -49.45 7.84 -20.46
C VAL A 36 -49.57 6.88 -21.62
N THR A 37 -50.75 6.76 -22.26
CA THR A 37 -50.97 5.80 -23.36
C THR A 37 -50.14 6.15 -24.61
N GLY A 38 -49.92 7.43 -24.89
CA GLY A 38 -48.99 7.90 -25.93
C GLY A 38 -47.50 7.77 -25.57
N GLY A 39 -47.17 7.38 -24.34
CA GLY A 39 -45.81 7.25 -23.83
C GLY A 39 -45.12 5.93 -24.18
N LYS A 40 -43.87 5.79 -23.73
CA LYS A 40 -43.09 4.55 -23.81
C LYS A 40 -43.32 3.73 -22.55
N ASN A 41 -44.30 2.83 -22.61
CA ASN A 41 -44.66 1.96 -21.50
C ASN A 41 -44.20 0.52 -21.75
N THR A 42 -43.57 -0.07 -20.74
CA THR A 42 -43.22 -1.48 -20.70
C THR A 42 -43.75 -2.08 -19.40
N VAL A 43 -44.62 -3.08 -19.52
CA VAL A 43 -45.14 -3.84 -18.38
C VAL A 43 -44.79 -5.31 -18.57
N SER A 44 -44.33 -5.97 -17.51
CA SER A 44 -44.11 -7.42 -17.49
C SER A 44 -44.56 -8.01 -16.16
N GLN A 45 -45.33 -9.10 -16.23
CA GLN A 45 -45.70 -9.90 -15.07
C GLN A 45 -45.16 -11.32 -15.23
N ILE A 46 -44.26 -11.72 -14.33
CA ILE A 46 -43.54 -12.99 -14.39
C ILE A 46 -43.79 -13.74 -13.08
N ASN A 47 -44.28 -14.97 -13.18
CA ASN A 47 -44.34 -15.90 -12.05
C ASN A 47 -43.19 -16.92 -12.17
N ILE A 48 -42.27 -16.92 -11.21
CA ILE A 48 -41.10 -17.78 -11.17
C ILE A 48 -41.30 -18.77 -10.02
N GLN A 49 -41.45 -20.05 -10.33
CA GLN A 49 -41.46 -21.13 -9.34
C GLN A 49 -40.08 -21.78 -9.29
N GLU A 50 -39.38 -21.62 -8.16
CA GLU A 50 -38.09 -22.25 -7.90
C GLU A 50 -38.30 -23.50 -7.04
N THR A 51 -38.08 -24.68 -7.62
CA THR A 51 -38.19 -25.98 -6.93
C THR A 51 -36.80 -26.57 -6.73
N LYS A 52 -36.41 -26.81 -5.48
CA LYS A 52 -35.12 -27.41 -5.13
C LYS A 52 -35.29 -28.87 -4.74
N THR A 53 -34.60 -29.75 -5.45
CA THR A 53 -34.54 -31.19 -5.18
C THR A 53 -33.13 -31.57 -4.72
N PHE A 54 -33.07 -32.41 -3.70
CA PHE A 54 -31.82 -32.83 -3.05
C PHE A 54 -31.61 -34.33 -3.28
N ASP A 55 -30.37 -34.74 -3.54
CA ASP A 55 -30.05 -36.17 -3.62
C ASP A 55 -29.89 -36.76 -2.20
N GLU A 56 -30.56 -37.89 -1.95
CA GLU A 56 -30.48 -38.62 -0.68
C GLU A 56 -29.53 -39.81 -0.69
N GLN A 57 -29.06 -40.26 -1.86
CA GLN A 57 -28.30 -41.51 -2.00
C GLN A 57 -27.05 -41.52 -1.12
N TRP A 58 -26.39 -40.36 -0.97
CA TRP A 58 -25.23 -40.21 -0.11
C TRP A 58 -25.53 -40.33 1.38
N ILE A 59 -26.72 -39.91 1.81
CA ILE A 59 -27.15 -39.98 3.22
C ILE A 59 -27.30 -41.45 3.61
N GLN A 60 -28.10 -42.18 2.85
CA GLN A 60 -28.33 -43.63 3.05
C GLN A 60 -27.02 -44.42 2.95
N THR A 61 -26.14 -44.06 2.00
CA THR A 61 -24.84 -44.72 1.85
C THR A 61 -23.95 -44.51 3.09
N ILE A 62 -23.83 -43.28 3.60
CA ILE A 62 -23.03 -43.01 4.80
C ILE A 62 -23.64 -43.67 6.05
N GLU A 63 -24.96 -43.57 6.24
CA GLU A 63 -25.68 -44.24 7.33
C GLU A 63 -25.38 -45.76 7.35
N SER A 64 -25.35 -46.41 6.18
CA SER A 64 -25.05 -47.85 6.09
C SER A 64 -23.63 -48.24 6.52
N TYR A 65 -22.65 -47.36 6.33
CA TYR A 65 -21.24 -47.62 6.67
C TYR A 65 -20.85 -47.11 8.07
N PHE A 66 -21.67 -46.26 8.69
CA PHE A 66 -21.42 -45.71 10.02
C PHE A 66 -21.18 -46.76 11.13
N PRO A 67 -21.93 -47.89 11.21
CA PRO A 67 -21.70 -48.90 12.24
C PRO A 67 -20.30 -49.53 12.18
N SER A 68 -19.75 -49.74 10.98
CA SER A 68 -18.40 -50.28 10.79
C SER A 68 -17.32 -49.30 11.24
N LEU A 69 -17.48 -48.00 10.98
CA LEU A 69 -16.56 -46.97 11.49
C LEU A 69 -16.57 -46.95 13.03
N ASN A 70 -17.75 -47.01 13.64
CA ASN A 70 -17.88 -46.98 15.09
C ASN A 70 -17.21 -48.20 15.75
N LYS A 71 -17.36 -49.40 15.18
CA LYS A 71 -16.65 -50.61 15.65
C LYS A 71 -15.13 -50.45 15.63
N ILE A 72 -14.57 -49.86 14.57
CA ILE A 72 -13.12 -49.64 14.45
C ILE A 72 -12.62 -48.62 15.48
N ILE A 73 -13.37 -47.53 15.69
CA ILE A 73 -13.05 -46.47 16.66
C ILE A 73 -13.05 -47.01 18.09
N LEU A 74 -13.98 -47.91 18.43
CA LEU A 74 -14.07 -48.54 19.74
C LEU A 74 -12.94 -49.57 19.96
N ASN A 75 -12.55 -50.31 18.92
CA ASN A 75 -11.53 -51.36 18.97
C ASN A 75 -10.41 -51.12 17.93
N PRO A 76 -9.58 -50.07 18.10
CA PRO A 76 -8.54 -49.73 17.14
C PRO A 76 -7.41 -50.75 17.13
N LYS A 77 -6.81 -50.98 15.96
CA LYS A 77 -5.71 -51.95 15.82
C LYS A 77 -4.45 -51.44 16.55
N SER A 78 -3.89 -52.21 17.46
CA SER A 78 -2.60 -51.93 18.08
C SER A 78 -1.47 -52.75 17.45
N ALA A 79 -0.26 -52.21 17.52
CA ALA A 79 1.01 -52.89 17.26
C ALA A 79 1.97 -52.61 18.41
N LEU A 80 2.85 -53.55 18.74
CA LEU A 80 3.92 -53.32 19.72
C LEU A 80 5.05 -52.53 19.06
N LYS A 81 5.46 -51.42 19.69
CA LYS A 81 6.65 -50.66 19.35
C LYS A 81 7.69 -50.90 20.44
N TYR A 82 8.91 -51.21 20.03
CA TYR A 82 10.04 -51.34 20.94
C TYR A 82 10.89 -50.07 20.85
N GLU A 83 11.16 -49.44 21.98
CA GLU A 83 12.04 -48.27 22.09
C GLU A 83 13.18 -48.56 23.07
N ASP A 84 14.41 -48.23 22.67
CA ASP A 84 15.61 -48.48 23.46
C ASP A 84 16.01 -47.21 24.22
N GLU A 85 15.97 -47.23 25.55
CA GLU A 85 16.32 -46.07 26.40
C GLU A 85 17.47 -46.41 27.36
N VAL A 86 18.40 -45.47 27.57
CA VAL A 86 19.53 -45.59 28.51
C VAL A 86 19.12 -45.10 29.90
N VAL A 87 18.60 -46.02 30.71
CA VAL A 87 18.11 -45.76 32.08
C VAL A 87 19.18 -46.05 33.14
N ALA A 88 18.99 -45.56 34.37
CA ALA A 88 19.80 -46.00 35.51
C ALA A 88 19.63 -47.52 35.71
N ILE A 89 20.68 -48.22 36.13
CA ILE A 89 20.67 -49.70 36.25
C ILE A 89 19.50 -50.21 37.13
N GLU A 90 19.19 -49.49 38.20
CA GLU A 90 18.06 -49.75 39.12
C GLU A 90 16.68 -49.71 38.45
N LYS A 91 16.52 -49.01 37.32
CA LYS A 91 15.26 -48.89 36.58
C LYS A 91 15.16 -49.87 35.41
N ALA A 92 16.23 -50.59 35.08
CA ALA A 92 16.24 -51.53 33.96
C ALA A 92 15.57 -52.86 34.35
N LYS A 93 14.38 -53.14 33.78
CA LYS A 93 13.63 -54.38 34.06
C LYS A 93 14.18 -55.62 33.35
N LYS A 94 14.84 -55.45 32.20
CA LYS A 94 15.36 -56.57 31.38
C LYS A 94 16.62 -56.15 30.65
N ILE A 95 17.66 -56.97 30.77
CA ILE A 95 18.94 -56.78 30.09
C ILE A 95 19.00 -57.74 28.88
N THR A 96 19.41 -57.24 27.72
CA THR A 96 19.55 -58.02 26.48
C THR A 96 21.01 -58.07 26.01
N SER A 97 21.33 -58.91 25.03
CA SER A 97 22.67 -58.93 24.41
C SER A 97 23.00 -57.62 23.67
N GLN A 98 22.00 -56.81 23.32
CA GLN A 98 22.18 -55.46 22.79
C GLN A 98 22.52 -54.47 23.91
N SER A 99 21.85 -54.57 25.07
CA SER A 99 22.16 -53.82 26.28
C SER A 99 23.62 -53.96 26.72
N VAL A 100 24.14 -55.20 26.69
CA VAL A 100 25.54 -55.51 27.05
C VAL A 100 26.52 -54.94 26.02
N ARG A 101 26.25 -55.12 24.71
CA ARG A 101 27.09 -54.51 23.65
C ARG A 101 27.11 -52.99 23.73
N HIS A 102 25.97 -52.35 23.97
CA HIS A 102 25.90 -50.90 24.15
C HIS A 102 26.72 -50.43 25.35
N LEU A 103 26.64 -51.14 26.49
CA LEU A 103 27.46 -50.82 27.67
C LEU A 103 28.96 -50.98 27.38
N ALA A 104 29.38 -52.06 26.73
CA ALA A 104 30.78 -52.31 26.38
C ALA A 104 31.35 -51.25 25.42
N SER A 105 30.52 -50.72 24.50
CA SER A 105 30.92 -49.62 23.61
C SER A 105 30.91 -48.23 24.28
N ASN A 106 30.31 -48.08 25.46
CA ASN A 106 30.09 -46.80 26.12
C ASN A 106 30.59 -46.83 27.57
N SER A 107 31.92 -46.85 27.73
CA SER A 107 32.61 -46.91 29.02
C SER A 107 32.19 -45.81 30.01
N HIS A 108 31.77 -44.65 29.52
CA HIS A 108 31.25 -43.54 30.35
C HIS A 108 29.92 -43.85 31.08
N LEU A 109 29.26 -44.97 30.76
CA LEU A 109 28.07 -45.48 31.46
C LEU A 109 28.42 -46.46 32.59
N ILE A 110 29.69 -46.80 32.76
CA ILE A 110 30.21 -47.63 33.86
C ILE A 110 30.41 -46.74 35.11
N LYS A 111 30.08 -47.27 36.30
CA LYS A 111 30.30 -46.61 37.59
C LYS A 111 31.68 -46.97 38.16
N GLU A 112 31.98 -48.26 38.20
CA GLU A 112 33.21 -48.83 38.74
C GLU A 112 33.54 -50.13 38.00
N VAL A 113 34.82 -50.44 37.89
CA VAL A 113 35.33 -51.77 37.53
C VAL A 113 36.10 -52.26 38.75
N ARG A 114 35.76 -53.44 39.25
CA ARG A 114 36.37 -54.03 40.44
C ARG A 114 37.65 -54.78 40.07
N GLU A 115 38.49 -55.06 41.08
CA GLU A 115 39.77 -55.76 40.90
C GLU A 115 39.62 -57.20 40.39
N ASP A 116 38.44 -57.80 40.59
CA ASP A 116 38.03 -59.11 40.03
C ASP A 116 37.60 -59.03 38.55
N GLY A 117 37.65 -57.86 37.92
CA GLY A 117 37.21 -57.61 36.56
C GLY A 117 35.71 -57.37 36.39
N MET A 118 34.91 -57.38 37.47
CA MET A 118 33.46 -57.14 37.39
C MET A 118 33.14 -55.68 37.11
N VAL A 119 32.34 -55.46 36.07
CA VAL A 119 31.93 -54.13 35.59
C VAL A 119 30.55 -53.77 36.15
N MET A 120 30.47 -52.71 36.94
CA MET A 120 29.20 -52.21 37.51
C MET A 120 28.69 -51.01 36.70
N PRO A 121 27.61 -51.13 35.90
CA PRO A 121 27.04 -50.00 35.16
C PRO A 121 26.34 -48.98 36.06
N LYS A 122 26.54 -47.69 35.77
CA LYS A 122 25.72 -46.57 36.27
C LYS A 122 24.39 -46.48 35.53
N LYS A 123 24.43 -46.71 34.22
CA LYS A 123 23.26 -46.72 33.32
C LYS A 123 23.39 -47.86 32.31
N ILE A 124 22.27 -48.37 31.81
CA ILE A 124 22.22 -49.42 30.80
C ILE A 124 21.07 -49.16 29.81
N GLN A 125 21.27 -49.55 28.54
CA GLN A 125 20.22 -49.49 27.54
C GLN A 125 19.22 -50.63 27.77
N THR A 126 17.95 -50.32 27.98
CA THR A 126 16.85 -51.30 28.11
C THR A 126 15.81 -51.06 27.03
N THR A 127 15.12 -52.12 26.62
CA THR A 127 14.06 -52.07 25.60
C THR A 127 12.70 -51.97 26.29
N PHE A 128 11.97 -50.87 26.10
CA PHE A 128 10.58 -50.73 26.53
C PHE A 128 9.64 -51.13 25.38
N SER A 129 8.49 -51.73 25.73
CA SER A 129 7.47 -52.14 24.76
C SER A 129 6.19 -51.34 24.97
N ASP A 130 5.93 -50.41 24.07
CA ASP A 130 4.74 -49.55 24.10
C ASP A 130 3.69 -49.98 23.07
N VAL A 131 2.43 -49.75 23.42
CA VAL A 131 1.28 -50.02 22.55
C VAL A 131 1.09 -48.87 21.57
N ASN A 132 1.47 -49.08 20.32
CA ASN A 132 1.35 -48.09 19.25
C ASN A 132 0.04 -48.30 18.46
N TYR A 133 -0.82 -47.28 18.45
CA TYR A 133 -2.05 -47.24 17.64
C TYR A 133 -1.84 -46.60 16.24
N GLY A 134 -0.66 -46.04 15.94
CA GLY A 134 -0.28 -45.43 14.66
C GLY A 134 -0.12 -46.37 13.47
N VAL A 135 -0.80 -47.52 13.48
CA VAL A 135 -0.80 -48.50 12.39
C VAL A 135 -1.47 -47.92 11.13
N TYR A 136 -1.04 -48.36 9.95
CA TYR A 136 -1.51 -47.81 8.66
C TYR A 136 -3.03 -47.74 8.54
N GLU A 137 -3.73 -48.80 8.94
CA GLU A 137 -5.19 -48.92 8.85
C GLU A 137 -5.92 -47.94 9.76
N ASN A 138 -5.41 -47.72 10.98
CA ASN A 138 -5.97 -46.69 11.87
C ASN A 138 -5.75 -45.28 11.30
N ARG A 139 -4.58 -45.01 10.71
CA ARG A 139 -4.30 -43.72 10.06
C ARG A 139 -5.17 -43.49 8.83
N PHE A 140 -5.47 -44.56 8.09
CA PHE A 140 -6.45 -44.55 7.01
C PHE A 140 -7.85 -44.19 7.53
N VAL A 141 -8.33 -44.86 8.58
CA VAL A 141 -9.66 -44.60 9.16
C VAL A 141 -9.75 -43.20 9.80
N MET A 142 -8.72 -42.74 10.50
CA MET A 142 -8.60 -41.35 10.97
C MET A 142 -8.73 -40.35 9.80
N THR A 143 -8.02 -40.60 8.70
CA THR A 143 -8.07 -39.73 7.52
C THR A 143 -9.46 -39.78 6.86
N LEU A 144 -10.10 -40.95 6.83
CA LEU A 144 -11.46 -41.12 6.34
C LEU A 144 -12.48 -40.33 7.17
N ILE A 145 -12.39 -40.36 8.51
CA ILE A 145 -13.29 -39.61 9.41
C ILE A 145 -13.15 -38.10 9.18
N ASP A 146 -11.92 -37.59 9.02
CA ASP A 146 -11.68 -36.19 8.68
C ASP A 146 -12.33 -35.81 7.33
N ARG A 147 -12.17 -36.66 6.31
CA ARG A 147 -12.78 -36.44 4.98
C ARG A 147 -14.30 -36.49 5.03
N LEU A 148 -14.86 -37.47 5.75
CA LEU A 148 -16.29 -37.67 5.94
C LEU A 148 -16.93 -36.47 6.65
N PHE A 149 -16.30 -35.97 7.71
CA PHE A 149 -16.74 -34.77 8.43
C PHE A 149 -16.82 -33.55 7.51
N LEU A 150 -15.77 -33.28 6.73
CA LEU A 150 -15.77 -32.16 5.77
C LEU A 150 -16.81 -32.34 4.65
N PHE A 151 -17.02 -33.57 4.17
CA PHE A 151 -18.01 -33.87 3.15
C PHE A 151 -19.45 -33.66 3.64
N VAL A 152 -19.80 -34.22 4.81
CA VAL A 152 -21.15 -34.12 5.39
C VAL A 152 -21.43 -32.68 5.81
N ARG A 153 -20.48 -32.01 6.48
CA ARG A 153 -20.66 -30.63 6.94
C ARG A 153 -20.93 -29.66 5.79
N LYS A 154 -20.16 -29.73 4.70
CA LYS A 154 -20.39 -28.87 3.51
C LYS A 154 -21.78 -29.06 2.91
N ARG A 155 -22.28 -30.31 2.87
CA ARG A 155 -23.63 -30.60 2.36
C ARG A 155 -24.71 -30.19 3.36
N TYR A 156 -24.50 -30.38 4.66
CA TYR A 156 -25.41 -29.86 5.69
C TYR A 156 -25.57 -28.33 5.61
N GLU A 157 -24.46 -27.59 5.52
CA GLU A 157 -24.48 -26.12 5.36
C GLU A 157 -25.20 -25.73 4.05
N ALA A 158 -24.87 -26.35 2.91
CA ALA A 158 -25.53 -26.09 1.64
C ALA A 158 -27.05 -26.38 1.64
N ILE A 159 -27.50 -27.46 2.29
CA ILE A 159 -28.93 -27.82 2.42
C ILE A 159 -29.63 -26.88 3.39
N LYS A 160 -29.01 -26.56 4.53
CA LYS A 160 -29.57 -25.65 5.54
C LYS A 160 -29.84 -24.26 4.98
N ASP A 161 -28.96 -23.75 4.12
CA ASP A 161 -29.12 -22.42 3.52
C ASP A 161 -30.10 -22.43 2.33
N ASN A 162 -30.53 -23.61 1.85
CA ASN A 162 -31.31 -23.77 0.61
C ASN A 162 -32.54 -24.69 0.69
N TYR A 163 -32.95 -25.22 1.85
CA TYR A 163 -34.04 -26.21 1.91
C TYR A 163 -35.38 -25.68 1.37
N GLU A 164 -35.61 -24.37 1.47
CA GLU A 164 -36.82 -23.71 0.97
C GLU A 164 -36.81 -23.56 -0.56
N SER A 165 -37.76 -24.25 -1.20
CA SER A 165 -38.29 -23.86 -2.50
C SER A 165 -39.23 -22.66 -2.31
N PHE A 166 -39.35 -21.79 -3.31
CA PHE A 166 -40.19 -20.58 -3.24
C PHE A 166 -40.83 -20.24 -4.58
N GLN A 167 -41.87 -19.43 -4.53
CA GLN A 167 -42.51 -18.84 -5.69
C GLN A 167 -42.36 -17.32 -5.62
N LYS A 168 -41.86 -16.71 -6.70
CA LYS A 168 -41.71 -15.26 -6.84
C LYS A 168 -42.67 -14.77 -7.92
N LYS A 169 -43.64 -13.94 -7.51
CA LYS A 169 -44.44 -13.13 -8.43
C LYS A 169 -43.73 -11.79 -8.59
N HIS A 170 -43.47 -11.40 -9.83
CA HIS A 170 -42.75 -10.19 -10.19
C HIS A 170 -43.58 -9.36 -11.16
N LEU A 171 -43.88 -8.13 -10.79
CA LEU A 171 -44.48 -7.13 -11.68
C LEU A 171 -43.49 -5.99 -11.85
N ASN A 172 -43.11 -5.71 -13.09
CA ASN A 172 -42.29 -4.55 -13.44
C ASN A 172 -43.10 -3.65 -14.39
N VAL A 173 -43.26 -2.39 -14.00
CA VAL A 173 -43.84 -1.32 -14.81
C VAL A 173 -42.78 -0.24 -14.96
N ASN A 174 -42.48 0.15 -16.19
CA ASN A 174 -41.64 1.29 -16.51
C ASN A 174 -42.36 2.12 -17.57
N SER A 175 -42.71 3.35 -17.21
CA SER A 175 -43.53 4.26 -18.01
C SER A 175 -42.80 5.60 -18.14
N VAL A 176 -42.64 6.06 -19.39
CA VAL A 176 -41.99 7.33 -19.73
C VAL A 176 -42.90 8.11 -20.67
N PHE A 177 -43.43 9.23 -20.22
CA PHE A 177 -44.40 10.03 -20.95
C PHE A 177 -44.20 11.54 -20.70
N PRO A 178 -44.48 12.40 -21.69
CA PRO A 178 -44.46 13.84 -21.49
C PRO A 178 -45.78 14.32 -20.86
N ILE A 179 -45.69 15.19 -19.85
CA ILE A 179 -46.80 16.05 -19.41
C ILE A 179 -46.31 17.49 -19.52
N ASP A 180 -47.00 18.27 -20.34
CA ASP A 180 -46.64 19.65 -20.70
C ASP A 180 -45.16 19.70 -21.17
N ASP A 181 -44.32 20.53 -20.56
CA ASP A 181 -42.87 20.63 -20.84
C ASP A 181 -42.00 19.66 -20.01
N ARG A 182 -42.60 18.67 -19.33
CA ARG A 182 -41.91 17.78 -18.37
C ARG A 182 -41.88 16.33 -18.85
N GLU A 183 -40.72 15.68 -18.78
CA GLU A 183 -40.61 14.23 -18.91
C GLU A 183 -40.92 13.56 -17.56
N VAL A 184 -41.97 12.75 -17.52
CA VAL A 184 -42.36 11.97 -16.34
C VAL A 184 -41.87 10.53 -16.52
N VAL A 185 -41.08 10.05 -15.56
CA VAL A 185 -40.55 8.68 -15.52
C VAL A 185 -41.02 8.00 -14.26
N ILE A 186 -41.89 7.00 -14.38
CA ILE A 186 -42.37 6.19 -13.25
C ILE A 186 -41.90 4.75 -13.43
N LYS A 187 -41.24 4.23 -12.40
CA LYS A 187 -40.77 2.84 -12.32
C LYS A 187 -41.31 2.18 -11.06
N LEU A 188 -42.04 1.10 -11.23
CA LEU A 188 -42.61 0.28 -10.18
C LEU A 188 -42.10 -1.15 -10.34
N ASP A 189 -41.42 -1.66 -9.31
CA ASP A 189 -40.96 -3.04 -9.20
C ASP A 189 -41.61 -3.65 -7.95
N VAL A 190 -42.47 -4.65 -8.17
CA VAL A 190 -43.15 -5.38 -7.10
C VAL A 190 -42.71 -6.84 -7.15
N THR A 191 -41.95 -7.23 -6.14
CA THR A 191 -41.55 -8.62 -5.89
C THR A 191 -42.32 -9.17 -4.70
N ILE A 192 -43.16 -10.19 -4.91
CA ILE A 192 -43.83 -10.95 -3.85
C ILE A 192 -43.19 -12.35 -3.81
N LYS A 193 -42.62 -12.73 -2.66
CA LYS A 193 -42.05 -14.06 -2.41
C LYS A 193 -42.97 -14.85 -1.49
N GLU A 194 -43.45 -15.99 -1.96
CA GLU A 194 -44.35 -16.89 -1.24
C GLU A 194 -43.75 -18.31 -1.17
N ALA A 195 -44.28 -19.14 -0.27
CA ALA A 195 -44.05 -20.58 -0.33
C ALA A 195 -44.72 -21.14 -1.62
N PRO A 196 -44.15 -22.17 -2.26
CA PRO A 196 -44.73 -22.74 -3.47
C PRO A 196 -46.06 -23.42 -3.14
N ASP A 197 -47.00 -23.41 -4.10
CA ASP A 197 -48.33 -24.01 -3.93
C ASP A 197 -48.26 -25.47 -3.45
N ASN A 198 -47.27 -26.24 -3.90
CA ASN A 198 -47.02 -27.61 -3.43
C ASN A 198 -46.15 -27.65 -2.16
N LYS A 199 -46.77 -27.34 -1.01
CA LYS A 199 -46.14 -27.38 0.33
C LYS A 199 -45.41 -28.69 0.66
N LYS A 200 -45.86 -29.82 0.09
CA LYS A 200 -45.26 -31.16 0.33
C LYS A 200 -43.76 -31.21 0.01
N ILE A 201 -43.27 -30.40 -0.93
CA ILE A 201 -41.86 -30.35 -1.30
C ILE A 201 -41.04 -29.70 -0.19
N ASN A 202 -41.51 -28.60 0.39
CA ASN A 202 -40.82 -27.96 1.52
C ASN A 202 -40.90 -28.81 2.79
N ASP A 203 -42.02 -29.49 3.05
CA ASP A 203 -42.14 -30.45 4.16
C ASP A 203 -41.17 -31.64 4.01
N TYR A 204 -40.95 -32.10 2.78
CA TYR A 204 -39.99 -33.14 2.44
C TYR A 204 -38.54 -32.66 2.65
N ASN A 205 -38.18 -31.50 2.08
CA ASN A 205 -36.86 -30.89 2.24
C ASN A 205 -36.53 -30.60 3.72
N LEU A 206 -37.54 -30.24 4.53
CA LEU A 206 -37.37 -30.04 5.97
C LEU A 206 -37.06 -31.34 6.71
N LYS A 207 -37.77 -32.44 6.41
CA LYS A 207 -37.47 -33.78 6.95
C LYS A 207 -36.07 -34.25 6.54
N LEU A 208 -35.69 -33.97 5.30
CA LEU A 208 -34.35 -34.26 4.80
C LEU A 208 -33.27 -33.48 5.56
N LEU A 209 -33.47 -32.18 5.77
CA LEU A 209 -32.58 -31.33 6.56
C LEU A 209 -32.41 -31.88 7.99
N GLN A 210 -33.49 -32.32 8.64
CA GLN A 210 -33.43 -32.96 9.97
C GLN A 210 -32.61 -34.26 9.95
N ARG A 211 -32.77 -35.11 8.94
CA ARG A 211 -31.96 -36.33 8.75
C ARG A 211 -30.49 -36.01 8.55
N VAL A 212 -30.17 -35.02 7.72
CA VAL A 212 -28.78 -34.57 7.49
C VAL A 212 -28.19 -33.91 8.74
N GLU A 213 -28.97 -33.17 9.53
CA GLU A 213 -28.50 -32.61 10.79
C GLU A 213 -28.10 -33.71 11.79
N ASN A 214 -28.91 -34.77 11.89
CA ASN A 214 -28.60 -35.93 12.71
C ASN A 214 -27.34 -36.66 12.20
N LEU A 215 -27.18 -36.82 10.89
CA LEU A 215 -25.96 -37.37 10.29
C LEU A 215 -24.73 -36.50 10.59
N ASN A 216 -24.86 -35.18 10.53
CA ASN A 216 -23.79 -34.24 10.85
C ASN A 216 -23.40 -34.31 12.35
N LYS A 217 -24.37 -34.46 13.26
CA LYS A 217 -24.12 -34.71 14.70
C LYS A 217 -23.36 -36.03 14.91
N LEU A 218 -23.79 -37.10 14.24
CA LEU A 218 -23.15 -38.43 14.31
C LEU A 218 -21.69 -38.37 13.85
N VAL A 219 -21.41 -37.76 12.69
CA VAL A 219 -20.02 -37.64 12.17
C VAL A 219 -19.19 -36.66 12.99
N SER A 220 -19.79 -35.61 13.57
CA SER A 220 -19.11 -34.72 14.53
C SER A 220 -18.66 -35.49 15.78
N SER A 221 -19.50 -36.40 16.29
CA SER A 221 -19.15 -37.30 17.40
C SER A 221 -17.99 -38.24 17.05
N LEU A 222 -17.99 -38.85 15.86
CA LEU A 222 -16.83 -39.64 15.39
C LEU A 222 -15.54 -38.80 15.37
N LYS A 223 -15.64 -37.55 14.90
CA LYS A 223 -14.49 -36.63 14.79
C LYS A 223 -13.95 -36.19 16.17
N GLN A 224 -14.80 -36.15 17.19
CA GLN A 224 -14.47 -35.84 18.59
C GLN A 224 -14.15 -37.09 19.44
N SER A 225 -14.12 -38.29 18.85
CA SER A 225 -13.85 -39.52 19.58
C SER A 225 -12.40 -39.60 20.10
N LYS A 226 -12.20 -40.31 21.23
CA LYS A 226 -10.90 -40.59 21.84
C LYS A 226 -9.89 -41.24 20.88
N PHE A 227 -10.38 -41.99 19.87
CA PHE A 227 -9.56 -42.51 18.77
C PHE A 227 -8.92 -41.37 17.98
N MET A 228 -9.71 -40.36 17.57
CA MET A 228 -9.21 -39.21 16.82
C MET A 228 -8.23 -38.35 17.63
N GLU A 229 -8.42 -38.25 18.95
CA GLU A 229 -7.45 -37.59 19.85
C GLU A 229 -6.12 -38.35 19.92
N THR A 230 -6.19 -39.67 20.11
CA THR A 230 -5.00 -40.55 20.18
C THR A 230 -4.21 -40.53 18.87
N MET A 231 -4.93 -40.49 17.74
CA MET A 231 -4.34 -40.46 16.41
C MET A 231 -3.94 -39.05 15.95
N ALA A 232 -4.23 -37.98 16.69
CA ALA A 232 -4.05 -36.59 16.24
C ALA A 232 -2.59 -36.22 15.88
N LYS A 233 -1.61 -36.93 16.45
CA LYS A 233 -0.16 -36.74 16.15
C LYS A 233 0.33 -37.57 14.97
N GLU A 234 -0.48 -38.50 14.45
CA GLU A 234 -0.10 -39.41 13.38
C GLU A 234 -0.24 -38.80 11.99
N LYS A 235 0.57 -39.30 11.05
CA LYS A 235 0.55 -38.82 9.67
C LYS A 235 -0.71 -39.31 8.94
N LYS A 236 -1.43 -38.38 8.32
CA LYS A 236 -2.59 -38.70 7.46
C LYS A 236 -2.15 -39.56 6.26
N VAL A 237 -3.03 -40.44 5.81
CA VAL A 237 -2.77 -41.30 4.65
C VAL A 237 -3.13 -40.55 3.37
N ILE A 238 -2.20 -40.52 2.41
CA ILE A 238 -2.40 -39.91 1.10
C ILE A 238 -2.89 -41.02 0.15
N PRO A 239 -3.95 -40.80 -0.65
CA PRO A 239 -4.37 -41.76 -1.67
C PRO A 239 -3.31 -41.94 -2.78
N PRO A 240 -3.27 -43.10 -3.46
CA PRO A 240 -4.19 -44.23 -3.34
C PRO A 240 -4.00 -45.05 -2.05
N ILE A 241 -5.11 -45.56 -1.50
CA ILE A 241 -5.07 -46.38 -0.27
C ILE A 241 -4.51 -47.77 -0.59
N MET A 242 -3.47 -48.16 0.15
CA MET A 242 -2.85 -49.48 0.06
C MET A 242 -3.81 -50.55 0.58
N LYS A 243 -4.12 -51.54 -0.25
CA LYS A 243 -5.01 -52.67 0.10
C LYS A 243 -4.28 -53.69 0.96
N THR A 244 -4.08 -53.39 2.24
CA THR A 244 -3.46 -54.33 3.19
C THR A 244 -4.38 -55.53 3.45
N GLN A 245 -3.81 -56.62 3.96
CA GLN A 245 -4.60 -57.82 4.31
C GLN A 245 -5.70 -57.53 5.34
N VAL A 246 -5.49 -56.55 6.24
CA VAL A 246 -6.51 -56.11 7.20
C VAL A 246 -7.68 -55.43 6.49
N ILE A 247 -7.41 -54.52 5.55
CA ILE A 247 -8.46 -53.84 4.75
C ILE A 247 -9.22 -54.81 3.85
N LEU A 248 -8.55 -55.84 3.32
CA LEU A 248 -9.18 -56.83 2.43
C LEU A 248 -10.01 -57.88 3.18
N LYS A 249 -9.56 -58.36 4.34
CA LYS A 249 -10.18 -59.48 5.07
C LYS A 249 -11.16 -59.04 6.17
N ASN A 250 -10.95 -57.89 6.81
CA ASN A 250 -11.88 -57.40 7.84
C ASN A 250 -13.02 -56.62 7.18
N VAL A 251 -14.26 -57.07 7.42
CA VAL A 251 -15.49 -56.48 6.86
C VAL A 251 -15.61 -54.98 7.19
N ASP A 252 -15.28 -54.56 8.41
CA ASP A 252 -15.43 -53.17 8.83
C ASP A 252 -14.41 -52.25 8.13
N TYR A 253 -13.15 -52.70 7.96
CA TYR A 253 -12.14 -51.93 7.21
C TYR A 253 -12.40 -51.95 5.70
N LYS A 254 -12.96 -53.04 5.17
CA LYS A 254 -13.45 -53.11 3.78
C LYS A 254 -14.59 -52.11 3.56
N ASN A 255 -15.53 -52.00 4.48
CA ASN A 255 -16.61 -51.02 4.46
C ASN A 255 -16.08 -49.58 4.53
N ALA A 256 -15.10 -49.30 5.39
CA ALA A 256 -14.41 -48.02 5.42
C ALA A 256 -13.73 -47.70 4.07
N TYR A 257 -13.11 -48.68 3.40
CA TYR A 257 -12.53 -48.51 2.07
C TYR A 257 -13.58 -48.28 0.97
N MET A 258 -14.75 -48.94 1.04
CA MET A 258 -15.87 -48.68 0.13
C MET A 258 -16.44 -47.27 0.31
N LEU A 259 -16.57 -46.80 1.56
CA LEU A 259 -16.95 -45.43 1.87
C LEU A 259 -15.92 -44.42 1.36
N TRP A 260 -14.62 -44.68 1.47
CA TRP A 260 -13.57 -43.84 0.88
C TRP A 260 -13.78 -43.67 -0.64
N LEU A 261 -13.99 -44.78 -1.36
CA LEU A 261 -14.26 -44.76 -2.81
C LEU A 261 -15.61 -44.12 -3.17
N PHE A 262 -16.58 -44.11 -2.25
CA PHE A 262 -17.82 -43.35 -2.43
C PHE A 262 -17.55 -41.84 -2.34
N LEU A 263 -16.85 -41.39 -1.29
CA LEU A 263 -16.50 -39.97 -1.10
C LEU A 263 -15.58 -39.41 -2.22
N ASP A 264 -14.73 -40.25 -2.83
CA ASP A 264 -13.90 -39.86 -3.98
C ASP A 264 -14.73 -39.63 -5.26
N ARG A 265 -15.77 -40.44 -5.49
CA ARG A 265 -16.59 -40.38 -6.74
C ARG A 265 -17.77 -39.43 -6.65
N TYR A 266 -18.25 -39.12 -5.45
CA TYR A 266 -19.51 -38.41 -5.26
C TYR A 266 -19.34 -36.87 -5.37
N ASN A 267 -19.23 -36.41 -6.61
CA ASN A 267 -19.08 -34.99 -7.00
C ASN A 267 -20.39 -34.34 -7.49
N THR A 268 -21.56 -34.90 -7.16
CA THR A 268 -22.85 -34.28 -7.50
C THR A 268 -23.06 -32.97 -6.72
N LEU A 269 -23.74 -32.03 -7.35
CA LEU A 269 -24.25 -30.81 -6.72
C LEU A 269 -25.10 -31.16 -5.50
N ALA A 270 -25.09 -30.32 -4.46
CA ALA A 270 -25.84 -30.58 -3.24
C ALA A 270 -27.36 -30.60 -3.48
N PHE A 271 -27.82 -29.84 -4.48
CA PHE A 271 -29.20 -29.81 -4.97
C PHE A 271 -29.23 -29.48 -6.46
N THR A 272 -30.34 -29.83 -7.10
CA THR A 272 -30.74 -29.34 -8.42
C THR A 272 -31.90 -28.37 -8.26
N THR A 273 -31.81 -27.22 -8.93
CA THR A 273 -32.86 -26.20 -8.95
C THR A 273 -33.60 -26.27 -10.27
N GLU A 274 -34.87 -26.63 -10.24
CA GLU A 274 -35.79 -26.52 -11.37
C GLU A 274 -36.50 -25.15 -11.28
N ILE A 275 -36.22 -24.26 -12.24
CA ILE A 275 -36.85 -22.96 -12.35
C ILE A 275 -37.93 -23.04 -13.44
N LYS A 276 -39.18 -22.80 -13.06
CA LYS A 276 -40.32 -22.71 -13.97
C LYS A 276 -40.77 -21.26 -14.04
N GLU A 277 -40.48 -20.62 -15.17
CA GLU A 277 -40.90 -19.27 -15.46
C GLU A 277 -42.20 -19.28 -16.29
N LYS A 278 -43.18 -18.50 -15.86
CA LYS A 278 -44.44 -18.28 -16.58
C LYS A 278 -44.69 -16.78 -16.69
N ASN A 279 -44.56 -16.26 -17.91
CA ASN A 279 -45.09 -14.94 -18.25
C ASN A 279 -46.63 -15.00 -18.18
N LEU A 280 -47.21 -14.09 -17.42
CA LEU A 280 -48.66 -13.93 -17.30
C LEU A 280 -49.11 -12.85 -18.29
N GLY A 281 -50.16 -13.16 -19.04
CA GLY A 281 -50.81 -12.18 -19.91
C GLY A 281 -51.48 -11.10 -19.08
N ILE A 282 -51.38 -9.86 -19.55
CA ILE A 282 -52.00 -8.69 -18.95
C ILE A 282 -53.07 -8.23 -19.95
N ASP A 283 -54.32 -8.19 -19.52
CA ASP A 283 -55.44 -7.73 -20.33
C ASP A 283 -55.62 -6.21 -20.20
N GLN A 284 -56.50 -5.64 -21.03
CA GLN A 284 -56.65 -4.18 -21.09
C GLN A 284 -57.12 -3.61 -19.74
N ALA A 285 -58.07 -4.27 -19.06
CA ALA A 285 -58.54 -3.85 -17.74
C ALA A 285 -57.39 -3.76 -16.72
N TYR A 286 -56.48 -4.75 -16.70
CA TYR A 286 -55.32 -4.70 -15.81
C TYR A 286 -54.27 -3.66 -16.24
N VAL A 287 -54.13 -3.34 -17.54
CA VAL A 287 -53.34 -2.18 -17.99
C VAL A 287 -53.93 -0.86 -17.49
N ASP A 288 -55.25 -0.70 -17.59
CA ASP A 288 -55.96 0.50 -17.15
C ASP A 288 -55.82 0.66 -15.62
N ASP A 289 -55.93 -0.43 -14.85
CA ASP A 289 -55.66 -0.46 -13.41
C ASP A 289 -54.20 -0.07 -13.08
N ILE A 290 -53.23 -0.52 -13.87
CA ILE A 290 -51.83 -0.07 -13.72
C ILE A 290 -51.72 1.44 -13.98
N TYR A 291 -52.38 1.98 -15.01
CA TYR A 291 -52.38 3.40 -15.30
C TYR A 291 -53.06 4.22 -14.18
N ARG A 292 -54.18 3.75 -13.59
CA ARG A 292 -54.78 4.34 -12.37
C ARG A 292 -53.76 4.44 -11.23
N ASN A 293 -52.98 3.38 -11.01
CA ASN A 293 -51.90 3.39 -10.01
C ASN A 293 -50.75 4.35 -10.35
N LEU A 294 -50.41 4.54 -11.63
CA LEU A 294 -49.46 5.57 -12.06
C LEU A 294 -50.01 6.98 -11.80
N LEU A 295 -51.29 7.23 -12.09
CA LEU A 295 -51.97 8.50 -11.81
C LEU A 295 -51.97 8.80 -10.30
N THR A 296 -52.38 7.85 -9.45
CA THR A 296 -52.32 8.00 -7.99
C THR A 296 -50.91 8.29 -7.50
N THR A 297 -49.89 7.62 -8.05
CA THR A 297 -48.48 7.84 -7.71
C THR A 297 -48.01 9.25 -8.10
N PHE A 298 -48.33 9.69 -9.31
CA PHE A 298 -48.00 11.01 -9.84
C PHE A 298 -48.67 12.13 -9.05
N MET A 299 -49.99 12.05 -8.85
CA MET A 299 -50.75 13.04 -8.06
C MET A 299 -50.25 13.10 -6.61
N THR A 300 -49.97 11.95 -5.99
CA THR A 300 -49.46 11.91 -4.61
C THR A 300 -48.08 12.58 -4.51
N PHE A 301 -47.22 12.41 -5.52
CA PHE A 301 -45.91 13.06 -5.58
C PHE A 301 -46.03 14.58 -5.80
N GLU A 302 -46.63 15.03 -6.90
CA GLU A 302 -46.73 16.46 -7.24
C GLU A 302 -47.50 17.24 -6.18
N ALA A 303 -48.67 16.76 -5.74
CA ALA A 303 -49.49 17.49 -4.76
C ALA A 303 -48.81 17.62 -3.38
N ASN A 304 -48.01 16.64 -2.95
CA ASN A 304 -47.21 16.79 -1.73
C ASN A 304 -46.01 17.73 -1.94
N GLN A 305 -45.37 17.68 -3.11
CA GLN A 305 -44.27 18.58 -3.47
C GLN A 305 -44.72 20.05 -3.48
N GLU A 306 -45.92 20.34 -3.98
CA GLU A 306 -46.52 21.67 -3.92
C GLU A 306 -46.93 22.07 -2.50
N LYS A 307 -47.71 21.24 -1.79
CA LYS A 307 -48.17 21.54 -0.42
C LYS A 307 -47.04 21.76 0.57
N ARG A 308 -45.86 21.17 0.33
CA ARG A 308 -44.67 21.27 1.20
C ARG A 308 -43.57 22.18 0.64
N ARG A 309 -43.84 22.92 -0.46
CA ARG A 309 -42.87 23.79 -1.14
C ARG A 309 -42.13 24.76 -0.20
N GLN A 310 -42.85 25.36 0.76
CA GLN A 310 -42.27 26.26 1.76
C GLN A 310 -41.32 25.54 2.72
N LEU A 311 -41.73 24.37 3.26
CA LEU A 311 -40.92 23.52 4.15
C LEU A 311 -39.65 23.01 3.45
N TYR A 312 -39.75 22.69 2.16
CA TYR A 312 -38.59 22.27 1.37
C TYR A 312 -37.66 23.42 0.98
N ALA A 313 -38.15 24.66 0.86
CA ALA A 313 -37.31 25.84 0.63
C ALA A 313 -36.40 26.18 1.84
N GLU A 314 -36.83 25.83 3.06
CA GLU A 314 -36.00 25.97 4.28
C GLU A 314 -34.97 24.82 4.43
N THR A 315 -35.12 23.75 3.66
CA THR A 315 -34.22 22.58 3.73
C THR A 315 -32.89 22.90 3.04
N LYS A 316 -31.78 22.82 3.79
CA LYS A 316 -30.44 23.15 3.29
C LYS A 316 -30.05 22.33 2.05
N GLU A 317 -29.93 23.01 0.91
CA GLU A 317 -29.45 22.39 -0.34
C GLU A 317 -28.07 21.76 -0.17
N ARG A 318 -27.96 20.47 -0.47
CA ARG A 318 -26.67 19.78 -0.54
C ARG A 318 -26.04 20.01 -1.91
N VAL A 319 -25.34 21.14 -2.07
CA VAL A 319 -24.61 21.49 -3.31
C VAL A 319 -23.47 20.50 -3.59
N MET A 320 -23.82 19.36 -4.19
CA MET A 320 -22.85 18.35 -4.62
C MET A 320 -22.18 18.81 -5.91
N LYS A 321 -21.13 19.63 -5.79
CA LYS A 321 -20.27 20.00 -6.92
C LYS A 321 -19.63 18.73 -7.49
N ARG A 322 -20.21 18.18 -8.58
CA ARG A 322 -19.52 17.21 -9.44
C ARG A 322 -18.25 17.90 -9.94
N LYS A 323 -17.10 17.50 -9.40
CA LYS A 323 -15.80 17.92 -9.94
C LYS A 323 -15.73 17.36 -11.37
N SER A 324 -15.56 18.23 -12.36
CA SER A 324 -15.23 17.78 -13.71
C SER A 324 -13.92 16.97 -13.67
N MET A 325 -13.77 16.05 -14.62
CA MET A 325 -12.59 15.20 -14.67
C MET A 325 -11.33 16.05 -14.84
N LYS A 326 -10.49 16.12 -13.80
CA LYS A 326 -9.14 16.67 -13.93
C LYS A 326 -8.29 15.64 -14.69
N PHE A 327 -7.72 16.05 -15.81
CA PHE A 327 -6.66 15.28 -16.47
C PHE A 327 -5.40 15.28 -15.59
N VAL A 328 -5.27 14.27 -14.73
CA VAL A 328 -4.08 14.06 -13.90
C VAL A 328 -3.09 13.21 -14.68
N ARG A 329 -1.89 13.75 -14.96
CA ARG A 329 -0.73 12.93 -15.36
C ARG A 329 -0.36 12.05 -14.16
N LYS A 330 -0.68 10.75 -14.24
CA LYS A 330 -0.55 9.82 -13.12
C LYS A 330 0.92 9.65 -12.68
N SER A 331 1.14 9.66 -11.37
CA SER A 331 2.34 9.10 -10.74
C SER A 331 2.00 7.74 -10.12
N ALA A 332 3.00 6.88 -9.91
CA ALA A 332 2.83 5.43 -9.78
C ALA A 332 2.16 4.90 -8.49
N ASN A 333 1.79 5.77 -7.53
CA ASN A 333 1.44 5.35 -6.16
C ASN A 333 -0.06 5.24 -5.82
N ASP A 334 -0.98 5.49 -6.77
CA ASP A 334 -2.43 5.64 -6.47
C ASP A 334 -3.26 4.35 -6.73
N PHE A 335 -2.62 3.20 -6.93
CA PHE A 335 -3.29 1.93 -7.27
C PHE A 335 -3.69 1.09 -6.05
N MET A 336 -4.54 1.64 -5.19
CA MET A 336 -5.23 0.88 -4.13
C MET A 336 -6.67 1.36 -3.98
N ILE A 337 -7.65 0.59 -4.50
CA ILE A 337 -8.98 0.34 -3.91
C ILE A 337 -9.76 -0.69 -4.77
N ARG A 338 -10.12 -1.79 -4.10
CA ARG A 338 -11.33 -2.68 -4.11
C ARG A 338 -12.18 -2.90 -5.39
N PRO A 339 -12.84 -4.08 -5.50
CA PRO A 339 -13.44 -4.55 -6.75
C PRO A 339 -14.83 -3.95 -7.01
N VAL A 340 -15.15 -3.83 -8.29
CA VAL A 340 -16.50 -3.73 -8.85
C VAL A 340 -16.59 -4.81 -9.92
N ASP A 341 -17.69 -5.54 -9.96
CA ASP A 341 -17.94 -6.57 -10.96
C ASP A 341 -18.24 -5.93 -12.32
N GLU A 342 -17.36 -6.13 -13.31
CA GLU A 342 -17.73 -5.93 -14.72
C GLU A 342 -16.82 -6.70 -15.68
N ILE A 343 -17.48 -7.55 -16.47
CA ILE A 343 -17.17 -8.03 -17.84
C ILE A 343 -15.70 -8.25 -18.21
N ILE A 344 -15.36 -9.53 -18.40
CA ILE A 344 -14.07 -10.01 -18.90
C ILE A 344 -14.01 -9.78 -20.42
N GLU A 345 -13.08 -8.94 -20.90
CA GLU A 345 -12.72 -8.88 -22.32
C GLU A 345 -11.21 -9.03 -22.57
N ALA A 346 -10.89 -9.58 -23.74
CA ALA A 346 -9.59 -9.66 -24.42
C ALA A 346 -8.46 -10.45 -23.71
N GLU A 347 -8.52 -11.79 -23.82
CA GLU A 347 -7.46 -12.79 -24.17
C GLU A 347 -6.01 -12.71 -23.61
N ALA A 348 -5.63 -11.71 -22.83
CA ALA A 348 -4.33 -11.57 -22.18
C ALA A 348 -4.48 -11.58 -20.66
N MET A 349 -3.43 -12.02 -19.96
CA MET A 349 -3.43 -12.13 -18.50
C MET A 349 -3.58 -10.75 -17.84
N ASN A 350 -4.81 -10.42 -17.41
CA ASN A 350 -5.10 -9.19 -16.66
C ASN A 350 -4.14 -9.08 -15.45
N GLN A 351 -3.63 -7.87 -15.20
CA GLN A 351 -2.73 -7.53 -14.10
C GLN A 351 -3.24 -8.05 -12.74
N TYR A 352 -4.57 -8.08 -12.54
CA TYR A 352 -5.20 -8.71 -11.38
C TYR A 352 -4.85 -10.20 -11.23
N TYR A 353 -5.08 -11.01 -12.28
CA TYR A 353 -4.76 -12.45 -12.23
C TYR A 353 -3.26 -12.68 -12.07
N LEU A 354 -2.41 -11.88 -12.71
CA LEU A 354 -0.96 -11.93 -12.51
C LEU A 354 -0.59 -11.67 -11.03
N GLU A 355 -1.24 -10.72 -10.37
CA GLU A 355 -0.99 -10.44 -8.96
C GLU A 355 -1.51 -11.56 -8.03
N GLN A 356 -2.69 -12.13 -8.32
CA GLN A 356 -3.18 -13.29 -7.57
C GLN A 356 -2.26 -14.51 -7.73
N MET A 357 -1.78 -14.79 -8.95
CA MET A 357 -0.83 -15.87 -9.19
C MET A 357 0.53 -15.62 -8.51
N LYS A 358 1.00 -14.37 -8.45
CA LYS A 358 2.18 -13.99 -7.65
C LYS A 358 1.96 -14.22 -6.15
N ARG A 359 0.79 -13.89 -5.60
CA ARG A 359 0.43 -14.13 -4.19
C ARG A 359 0.36 -15.63 -3.88
N LEU A 360 -0.23 -16.44 -4.77
CA LEU A 360 -0.29 -17.90 -4.65
C LEU A 360 1.12 -18.53 -4.70
N PHE A 361 1.95 -18.11 -5.66
CA PHE A 361 3.33 -18.59 -5.77
C PHE A 361 4.16 -18.20 -4.54
N LYS A 362 4.06 -16.96 -4.07
CA LYS A 362 4.75 -16.50 -2.85
C LYS A 362 4.38 -17.35 -1.63
N ARG A 363 3.09 -17.67 -1.45
CA ARG A 363 2.62 -18.57 -0.39
C ARG A 363 3.17 -20.00 -0.53
N SER A 364 3.31 -20.50 -1.75
CA SER A 364 3.94 -21.81 -2.02
C SER A 364 5.43 -21.81 -1.67
N VAL A 365 6.16 -20.74 -2.01
CA VAL A 365 7.57 -20.55 -1.62
C VAL A 365 7.70 -20.50 -0.10
N GLU A 366 6.93 -19.64 0.58
CA GLU A 366 6.91 -19.53 2.06
C GLU A 366 6.60 -20.89 2.73
N TYR A 367 5.64 -21.66 2.19
CA TYR A 367 5.32 -23.00 2.69
C TYR A 367 6.51 -23.96 2.58
N HIS A 368 7.16 -24.05 1.41
CA HIS A 368 8.31 -24.94 1.20
C HIS A 368 9.57 -24.46 1.93
N GLU A 369 9.70 -23.16 2.21
CA GLU A 369 10.81 -22.59 2.97
C GLU A 369 10.81 -23.08 4.42
N THR A 370 9.63 -23.30 5.03
CA THR A 370 9.54 -23.94 6.36
C THR A 370 9.95 -25.41 6.37
N GLN A 371 10.03 -26.09 5.22
CA GLN A 371 10.26 -27.54 5.11
C GLN A 371 11.60 -27.93 4.50
N ALA A 372 12.29 -27.02 3.80
CA ALA A 372 13.48 -27.32 3.02
C ALA A 372 14.67 -26.44 3.43
N LYS A 373 15.84 -27.05 3.60
CA LYS A 373 17.05 -26.38 4.13
C LYS A 373 17.78 -25.48 3.12
N THR A 374 17.36 -25.45 1.86
CA THR A 374 18.09 -24.76 0.78
C THR A 374 17.13 -24.10 -0.19
N TYR A 375 17.31 -22.80 -0.43
CA TYR A 375 16.47 -21.98 -1.31
C TYR A 375 16.24 -22.60 -2.70
N GLU A 376 17.26 -23.22 -3.30
CA GLU A 376 17.12 -23.93 -4.58
C GLU A 376 16.09 -25.07 -4.52
N THR A 377 16.10 -25.86 -3.43
CA THR A 377 15.14 -26.97 -3.26
C THR A 377 13.73 -26.47 -2.96
N THR A 378 13.61 -25.35 -2.23
CA THR A 378 12.35 -24.63 -2.00
C THR A 378 11.74 -24.13 -3.31
N LEU A 379 12.54 -23.40 -4.10
CA LEU A 379 12.10 -22.82 -5.37
C LEU A 379 11.72 -23.89 -6.40
N LYS A 380 12.52 -24.96 -6.52
CA LYS A 380 12.20 -26.10 -7.41
C LYS A 380 10.89 -26.80 -7.01
N ARG A 381 10.58 -26.92 -5.72
CA ARG A 381 9.30 -27.49 -5.25
C ARG A 381 8.12 -26.56 -5.57
N ALA A 382 8.21 -25.27 -5.23
CA ALA A 382 7.15 -24.30 -5.52
C ALA A 382 6.87 -24.18 -7.03
N LEU A 383 7.90 -24.14 -7.87
CA LEU A 383 7.75 -24.15 -9.33
C LEU A 383 7.07 -25.44 -9.82
N ARG A 384 7.50 -26.60 -9.32
CA ARG A 384 6.89 -27.89 -9.68
C ARG A 384 5.41 -27.93 -9.29
N ASP A 385 5.01 -27.37 -8.16
CA ASP A 385 3.61 -27.29 -7.76
C ASP A 385 2.80 -26.40 -8.71
N THR A 386 3.30 -25.23 -9.11
CA THR A 386 2.60 -24.39 -10.11
C THR A 386 2.46 -25.08 -11.47
N ILE A 387 3.48 -25.82 -11.90
CA ILE A 387 3.46 -26.61 -13.15
C ILE A 387 2.51 -27.82 -13.02
N ASN A 388 2.42 -28.44 -11.84
CA ASN A 388 1.46 -29.51 -11.57
C ASN A 388 0.01 -28.99 -11.60
N ILE A 389 -0.24 -27.78 -11.09
CA ILE A 389 -1.57 -27.15 -11.15
C ILE A 389 -1.99 -26.90 -12.60
N SER A 390 -1.13 -26.31 -13.44
CA SER A 390 -1.47 -26.09 -14.86
C SER A 390 -1.61 -27.41 -15.63
N ASN A 391 -0.74 -28.39 -15.38
CA ASN A 391 -0.86 -29.73 -15.95
C ASN A 391 -2.16 -30.44 -15.57
N SER A 392 -2.58 -30.33 -14.30
CA SER A 392 -3.85 -30.88 -13.81
C SER A 392 -5.05 -30.21 -14.46
N LEU A 393 -4.99 -28.88 -14.67
CA LEU A 393 -6.01 -28.13 -15.39
C LEU A 393 -6.12 -28.60 -16.85
N TYR A 394 -5.01 -28.77 -17.57
CA TYR A 394 -5.05 -29.30 -18.94
C TYR A 394 -5.59 -30.74 -19.00
N LYS A 395 -5.18 -31.60 -18.06
CA LYS A 395 -5.67 -32.98 -17.94
C LYS A 395 -7.18 -33.04 -17.72
N SER A 396 -7.69 -32.22 -16.79
CA SER A 396 -9.11 -32.16 -16.44
C SER A 396 -9.96 -31.51 -17.53
N PHE A 397 -9.47 -30.47 -18.22
CA PHE A 397 -10.23 -29.75 -19.24
C PHE A 397 -10.32 -30.51 -20.57
N PHE A 398 -9.27 -31.24 -20.95
CA PHE A 398 -9.22 -32.03 -22.19
C PHE A 398 -9.45 -33.53 -21.96
N GLU A 399 -9.87 -33.94 -20.75
CA GLU A 399 -10.14 -35.33 -20.36
C GLU A 399 -9.00 -36.30 -20.73
N LEU A 400 -7.74 -35.88 -20.58
CA LEU A 400 -6.57 -36.63 -21.05
C LEU A 400 -6.21 -37.84 -20.18
N ASP A 401 -6.90 -38.02 -19.06
CA ASP A 401 -6.70 -39.14 -18.14
C ASP A 401 -7.74 -40.25 -18.37
N ASP A 402 -7.30 -41.35 -18.97
CA ASP A 402 -8.13 -42.54 -19.22
C ASP A 402 -8.16 -43.53 -18.03
N GLU A 403 -7.41 -43.26 -16.94
CA GLU A 403 -7.31 -44.19 -15.79
C GLU A 403 -8.55 -44.19 -14.88
N ASP A 404 -9.23 -43.06 -14.72
CA ASP A 404 -10.38 -42.93 -13.79
C ASP A 404 -11.72 -43.38 -14.38
N ASN A 405 -11.79 -43.58 -15.70
CA ASN A 405 -13.01 -43.94 -16.41
C ASN A 405 -13.30 -45.46 -16.36
N ILE A 406 -13.45 -46.01 -15.15
CA ILE A 406 -13.81 -47.42 -14.89
C ILE A 406 -15.10 -47.82 -15.64
N PHE A 407 -16.06 -46.91 -15.76
CA PHE A 407 -17.30 -47.10 -16.52
C PHE A 407 -17.07 -47.30 -18.02
N SER A 408 -16.03 -46.69 -18.60
CA SER A 408 -15.71 -46.84 -20.02
C SER A 408 -15.23 -48.24 -20.40
N ARG A 409 -14.79 -49.05 -19.42
CA ARG A 409 -14.43 -50.47 -19.58
C ARG A 409 -15.61 -51.44 -19.36
N MET A 410 -16.74 -50.94 -18.85
CA MET A 410 -17.97 -51.74 -18.65
C MET A 410 -18.98 -51.60 -19.80
N VAL A 411 -18.89 -50.52 -20.59
CA VAL A 411 -19.63 -50.39 -21.86
C VAL A 411 -18.98 -51.33 -22.88
N LYS A 412 -19.60 -52.50 -23.11
CA LYS A 412 -19.09 -53.52 -24.04
C LYS A 412 -19.14 -53.10 -25.51
N ASP A 413 -20.05 -52.21 -25.88
CA ASP A 413 -20.19 -51.65 -27.22
C ASP A 413 -19.86 -50.16 -27.22
N LYS A 414 -18.58 -49.84 -27.47
CA LYS A 414 -18.19 -48.54 -28.04
C LYS A 414 -17.89 -48.74 -29.51
N ASP A 415 -18.53 -47.96 -30.38
CA ASP A 415 -18.17 -47.91 -31.81
C ASP A 415 -16.64 -47.77 -31.97
N PRO A 416 -15.95 -48.75 -32.58
CA PRO A 416 -14.49 -48.73 -32.69
C PRO A 416 -13.98 -47.46 -33.39
N VAL A 417 -14.75 -46.97 -34.38
CA VAL A 417 -14.47 -45.74 -35.14
C VAL A 417 -14.53 -44.49 -34.24
N LYS A 418 -15.52 -44.41 -33.34
CA LYS A 418 -15.68 -43.27 -32.42
C LYS A 418 -14.56 -43.24 -31.40
N SER A 419 -14.27 -44.40 -30.79
CA SER A 419 -13.14 -44.58 -29.86
C SER A 419 -11.79 -44.21 -30.49
N LEU A 420 -11.55 -44.66 -31.73
CA LEU A 420 -10.34 -44.32 -32.50
C LEU A 420 -10.24 -42.82 -32.80
N ASN A 421 -11.33 -42.16 -33.15
CA ASN A 421 -11.35 -40.74 -33.45
C ASN A 421 -11.13 -39.88 -32.20
N ASP A 422 -11.70 -40.26 -31.06
CA ASP A 422 -11.47 -39.55 -29.80
C ASP A 422 -10.04 -39.78 -29.27
N ALA A 423 -9.49 -40.99 -29.40
CA ALA A 423 -8.07 -41.26 -29.11
C ALA A 423 -7.12 -40.42 -30.00
N LYS A 424 -7.43 -40.29 -31.31
CA LYS A 424 -6.68 -39.40 -32.23
C LYS A 424 -6.73 -37.94 -31.79
N LYS A 425 -7.91 -37.44 -31.37
CA LYS A 425 -8.05 -36.07 -30.82
C LYS A 425 -7.22 -35.88 -29.55
N LYS A 426 -7.31 -36.79 -28.57
CA LYS A 426 -6.51 -36.74 -27.33
C LYS A 426 -5.01 -36.74 -27.64
N ALA A 427 -4.56 -37.60 -28.56
CA ALA A 427 -3.16 -37.64 -29.00
C ALA A 427 -2.71 -36.34 -29.69
N GLN A 428 -3.57 -35.73 -30.52
CA GLN A 428 -3.30 -34.43 -31.14
C GLN A 428 -3.21 -33.30 -30.11
N ILE A 429 -4.10 -33.26 -29.12
CA ILE A 429 -4.08 -32.29 -28.02
C ILE A 429 -2.81 -32.47 -27.17
N ALA A 430 -2.47 -33.69 -26.79
CA ALA A 430 -1.23 -33.99 -26.07
C ALA A 430 0.02 -33.57 -26.86
N ARG A 431 0.01 -33.74 -28.19
CA ARG A 431 1.08 -33.26 -29.08
C ARG A 431 1.20 -31.73 -29.07
N MET A 432 0.09 -31.00 -29.18
CA MET A 432 0.09 -29.53 -29.12
C MET A 432 0.58 -29.01 -27.77
N ILE A 433 0.13 -29.60 -26.66
CA ILE A 433 0.60 -29.26 -25.30
C ILE A 433 2.12 -29.50 -25.17
N ARG A 434 2.65 -30.58 -25.75
CA ARG A 434 4.09 -30.86 -25.79
C ARG A 434 4.86 -29.83 -26.62
N GLU A 435 4.34 -29.44 -27.78
CA GLU A 435 4.94 -28.45 -28.68
C GLU A 435 5.05 -27.07 -28.00
N VAL A 436 3.99 -26.59 -27.35
CA VAL A 436 4.01 -25.34 -26.57
C VAL A 436 5.05 -25.41 -25.44
N LYS A 437 5.07 -26.49 -24.65
CA LYS A 437 6.07 -26.68 -23.58
C LYS A 437 7.51 -26.74 -24.09
N GLN A 438 7.72 -27.21 -25.32
CA GLN A 438 9.05 -27.21 -25.95
C GLN A 438 9.48 -25.80 -26.35
N VAL A 439 8.55 -24.93 -26.75
CA VAL A 439 8.82 -23.49 -26.94
C VAL A 439 9.17 -22.83 -25.60
N ASP A 440 8.36 -23.02 -24.56
CA ASP A 440 8.61 -22.47 -23.21
C ASP A 440 9.98 -22.89 -22.65
N TYR A 441 10.36 -24.16 -22.86
CA TYR A 441 11.67 -24.68 -22.47
C TYR A 441 12.82 -24.02 -23.25
N ASN A 442 12.67 -23.84 -24.56
CA ASN A 442 13.65 -23.15 -25.40
C ASN A 442 13.80 -21.67 -25.01
N ASP A 443 12.72 -20.98 -24.67
CA ASP A 443 12.75 -19.59 -24.20
C ASP A 443 13.35 -19.46 -22.80
N SER A 444 13.11 -20.44 -21.92
CA SER A 444 13.80 -20.55 -20.63
C SER A 444 15.32 -20.69 -20.81
N LEU A 445 15.77 -21.57 -21.73
CA LEU A 445 17.18 -21.72 -22.08
C LEU A 445 17.79 -20.45 -22.71
N ARG A 446 17.03 -19.72 -23.53
CA ARG A 446 17.47 -18.43 -24.11
C ARG A 446 17.67 -17.38 -23.01
N LEU A 447 16.75 -17.33 -22.04
CA LEU A 447 16.83 -16.42 -20.90
C LEU A 447 18.03 -16.74 -19.99
N GLU A 448 18.26 -18.01 -19.67
CA GLU A 448 19.43 -18.47 -18.92
C GLU A 448 20.74 -18.08 -19.63
N ARG A 449 20.87 -18.41 -20.93
CA ARG A 449 22.04 -18.03 -21.75
C ARG A 449 22.27 -16.52 -21.82
N ARG A 450 21.20 -15.71 -21.77
CA ARG A 450 21.30 -14.25 -21.69
C ARG A 450 21.92 -13.81 -20.36
N TYR A 451 21.41 -14.32 -19.23
CA TYR A 451 21.96 -13.96 -17.92
C TYR A 451 23.40 -14.47 -17.73
N LEU A 452 23.76 -15.64 -18.25
CA LEU A 452 25.15 -16.11 -18.25
C LEU A 452 26.09 -15.15 -18.98
N LYS A 453 25.67 -14.61 -20.14
CA LYS A 453 26.43 -13.56 -20.86
C LYS A 453 26.47 -12.22 -20.11
N GLU A 454 25.45 -11.88 -19.35
CA GLU A 454 25.45 -10.67 -18.50
C GLU A 454 26.41 -10.83 -17.30
N ILE A 455 26.47 -12.02 -16.68
CA ILE A 455 27.46 -12.40 -15.65
C ILE A 455 28.88 -12.35 -16.23
N GLU A 456 29.12 -12.91 -17.42
CA GLU A 456 30.41 -12.86 -18.11
C GLU A 456 30.88 -11.41 -18.34
N ARG A 457 29.99 -10.54 -18.83
CA ARG A 457 30.26 -9.10 -19.02
C ARG A 457 30.55 -8.40 -17.69
N ALA A 458 29.81 -8.72 -16.63
CA ALA A 458 30.04 -8.16 -15.30
C ALA A 458 31.40 -8.60 -14.72
N ASN A 459 31.74 -9.88 -14.83
CA ASN A 459 33.04 -10.42 -14.42
C ASN A 459 34.19 -9.79 -15.20
N LYS A 460 34.05 -9.59 -16.52
CA LYS A 460 35.04 -8.88 -17.34
C LYS A 460 35.23 -7.43 -16.87
N ARG A 461 34.15 -6.70 -16.59
CA ARG A 461 34.21 -5.33 -16.02
C ARG A 461 34.89 -5.30 -14.65
N LEU A 462 34.62 -6.28 -13.77
CA LEU A 462 35.29 -6.41 -12.47
C LEU A 462 36.78 -6.71 -12.62
N LEU A 463 37.17 -7.56 -13.57
CA LEU A 463 38.57 -7.82 -13.91
C LEU A 463 39.27 -6.56 -14.42
N GLU A 464 38.67 -5.84 -15.36
CA GLU A 464 39.19 -4.57 -15.88
C GLU A 464 39.31 -3.50 -14.78
N ALA A 465 38.33 -3.40 -13.88
CA ALA A 465 38.38 -2.50 -12.73
C ALA A 465 39.49 -2.89 -11.74
N ASN A 466 39.65 -4.18 -11.44
CA ASN A 466 40.73 -4.68 -10.58
C ASN A 466 42.12 -4.45 -11.19
N ILE A 467 42.27 -4.62 -12.51
CA ILE A 467 43.52 -4.32 -13.23
C ILE A 467 43.82 -2.80 -13.19
N LYS A 468 42.82 -1.95 -13.45
CA LYS A 468 42.95 -0.49 -13.32
C LYS A 468 43.31 -0.07 -11.90
N ASN A 469 42.68 -0.64 -10.89
CA ASN A 469 42.99 -0.38 -9.48
C ASN A 469 44.42 -0.81 -9.11
N LYS A 470 44.88 -1.99 -9.57
CA LYS A 470 46.28 -2.43 -9.43
C LYS A 470 47.27 -1.50 -10.13
N LEU A 471 46.93 -0.97 -11.31
CA LEU A 471 47.75 0.00 -12.03
C LEU A 471 47.79 1.37 -11.33
N ILE A 472 46.68 1.82 -10.76
CA ILE A 472 46.62 3.06 -9.97
C ILE A 472 47.42 2.91 -8.69
N THR A 473 47.27 1.81 -7.93
CA THR A 473 48.07 1.57 -6.71
C THR A 473 49.55 1.39 -7.02
N ALA A 474 49.92 0.73 -8.12
CA ALA A 474 51.32 0.68 -8.56
C ALA A 474 51.86 2.07 -8.92
N LYS A 475 51.06 2.93 -9.58
CA LYS A 475 51.44 4.32 -9.88
C LYS A 475 51.57 5.17 -8.62
N THR A 476 50.67 5.06 -7.64
CA THR A 476 50.75 5.82 -6.38
C THR A 476 51.88 5.34 -5.47
N VAL A 477 52.19 4.04 -5.45
CA VAL A 477 53.38 3.51 -4.79
C VAL A 477 54.66 4.04 -5.47
N LYS A 478 54.72 4.04 -6.81
CA LYS A 478 55.87 4.58 -7.55
C LYS A 478 56.04 6.08 -7.31
N SER A 479 54.96 6.88 -7.34
CA SER A 479 55.04 8.32 -7.07
C SER A 479 55.40 8.60 -5.61
N LYS A 480 54.89 7.83 -4.65
CA LYS A 480 55.27 7.95 -3.24
C LYS A 480 56.75 7.64 -3.02
N ALA A 481 57.27 6.56 -3.62
CA ALA A 481 58.69 6.21 -3.56
C ALA A 481 59.59 7.25 -4.26
N GLN A 482 59.10 7.90 -5.32
CA GLN A 482 59.81 8.99 -5.98
C GLN A 482 59.85 10.25 -5.08
N ILE A 483 58.71 10.65 -4.51
CA ILE A 483 58.62 11.76 -3.53
C ILE A 483 59.52 11.49 -2.31
N GLU A 484 59.58 10.25 -1.83
CA GLU A 484 60.43 9.85 -0.69
C GLU A 484 61.93 9.93 -1.03
N ASN A 485 62.32 9.53 -2.24
CA ASN A 485 63.68 9.72 -2.75
C ASN A 485 64.02 11.21 -2.93
N ASP A 486 63.11 12.01 -3.47
CA ASP A 486 63.29 13.47 -3.61
C ASP A 486 63.42 14.14 -2.23
N LEU A 487 62.64 13.72 -1.23
CA LEU A 487 62.76 14.13 0.17
C LEU A 487 64.13 13.76 0.75
N ARG A 488 64.63 12.55 0.47
CA ARG A 488 65.96 12.08 0.90
C ARG A 488 67.09 12.86 0.22
N ILE A 489 66.96 13.18 -1.06
CA ILE A 489 67.90 14.04 -1.81
C ILE A 489 67.87 15.47 -1.24
N ASN A 490 66.68 16.03 -0.98
CA ASN A 490 66.55 17.36 -0.42
C ASN A 490 67.05 17.45 1.03
N LYS A 491 66.85 16.42 1.87
CA LYS A 491 67.51 16.34 3.19
C LYS A 491 69.03 16.37 3.09
N LYS A 492 69.63 15.57 2.19
CA LYS A 492 71.07 15.62 1.92
C LYS A 492 71.54 16.98 1.41
N ARG A 493 70.76 17.65 0.56
CA ARG A 493 71.03 19.03 0.12
C ARG A 493 70.94 20.01 1.28
N GLU A 494 69.97 19.87 2.16
CA GLU A 494 69.79 20.70 3.36
C GLU A 494 70.94 20.52 4.35
N GLU A 495 71.43 19.30 4.57
CA GLU A 495 72.65 19.01 5.34
C GLU A 495 73.89 19.65 4.71
N LEU A 496 74.03 19.58 3.38
CA LEU A 496 75.14 20.19 2.65
C LEU A 496 75.06 21.73 2.69
N VAL A 497 73.86 22.31 2.61
CA VAL A 497 73.62 23.74 2.83
C VAL A 497 73.92 24.13 4.29
N LYS A 498 73.51 23.35 5.29
CA LYS A 498 73.86 23.57 6.71
C LYS A 498 75.36 23.55 6.93
N LYS A 499 76.10 22.65 6.28
CA LYS A 499 77.57 22.62 6.31
C LYS A 499 78.18 23.88 5.70
N LYS A 500 77.72 24.30 4.52
CA LYS A 500 78.12 25.60 3.92
C LYS A 500 77.74 26.81 4.76
N LEU A 501 76.63 26.76 5.49
CA LEU A 501 76.18 27.84 6.37
C LEU A 501 77.02 27.90 7.66
N LEU A 502 77.60 26.77 8.08
CA LEU A 502 78.65 26.71 9.11
C LEU A 502 79.97 27.33 8.61
N GLU A 503 80.45 26.98 7.41
CA GLU A 503 81.63 27.60 6.77
C GLU A 503 81.44 29.14 6.60
N VAL A 504 80.23 29.59 6.23
CA VAL A 504 79.85 31.01 6.19
C VAL A 504 79.73 31.64 7.59
N ARG A 505 79.45 30.86 8.64
CA ARG A 505 79.42 31.35 10.02
C ARG A 505 80.82 31.54 10.60
N GLU A 506 81.76 30.66 10.27
CA GLU A 506 83.17 30.75 10.66
C GLU A 506 83.84 31.98 10.01
N SER A 507 83.70 32.15 8.69
CA SER A 507 84.17 33.37 8.00
C SER A 507 83.46 34.64 8.49
N LYS A 508 82.20 34.56 8.94
CA LYS A 508 81.51 35.68 9.61
C LYS A 508 82.05 35.97 11.01
N GLN A 509 82.68 35.01 11.70
CA GLN A 509 83.39 35.25 12.97
C GLN A 509 84.72 35.99 12.75
N GLU A 510 85.47 35.67 11.70
CA GLU A 510 86.66 36.45 11.30
C GLU A 510 86.27 37.91 10.99
N ILE A 511 85.26 38.13 10.14
CA ILE A 511 84.74 39.48 9.84
C ILE A 511 84.21 40.19 11.10
N LEU A 512 83.82 39.46 12.16
CA LEU A 512 83.41 40.03 13.44
C LEU A 512 84.60 40.49 14.29
N LEU A 513 85.74 39.80 14.25
CA LEU A 513 86.99 40.23 14.88
C LEU A 513 87.51 41.50 14.21
N ASP A 514 87.54 41.54 12.88
CA ASP A 514 87.91 42.75 12.11
C ASP A 514 86.95 43.93 12.38
N LYS A 515 85.66 43.64 12.59
CA LYS A 515 84.68 44.67 12.99
C LYS A 515 84.86 45.19 14.41
N VAL A 516 85.62 44.51 15.28
CA VAL A 516 85.95 44.99 16.62
C VAL A 516 87.15 45.94 16.56
N SER A 517 88.23 45.59 15.86
CA SER A 517 89.39 46.50 15.70
C SER A 517 89.00 47.82 15.04
N VAL A 518 88.28 47.77 13.91
CA VAL A 518 87.75 48.97 13.22
C VAL A 518 86.78 49.77 14.10
N LYS A 519 86.08 49.12 15.04
CA LYS A 519 85.19 49.82 15.99
C LYS A 519 85.94 50.68 16.99
N ASP A 520 87.09 50.20 17.47
CA ASP A 520 87.89 50.91 18.47
C ASP A 520 88.68 52.07 17.83
N GLU A 521 89.12 51.93 16.58
CA GLU A 521 89.62 53.06 15.76
C GLU A 521 88.54 54.15 15.56
N ILE A 522 87.33 53.76 15.16
CA ILE A 522 86.18 54.68 15.03
C ILE A 522 85.81 55.33 16.37
N LYS A 523 86.03 54.64 17.50
CA LYS A 523 85.76 55.16 18.85
C LYS A 523 86.77 56.23 19.27
N ALA A 524 88.06 56.06 18.91
CA ALA A 524 89.07 57.10 19.10
C ALA A 524 88.73 58.36 18.28
N TYR A 525 88.41 58.19 16.99
CA TYR A 525 88.04 59.29 16.09
C TYR A 525 86.73 60.00 16.47
N ARG A 526 85.77 59.28 17.07
CA ARG A 526 84.54 59.90 17.60
C ARG A 526 84.74 60.74 18.85
N ASN A 527 85.77 60.46 19.66
CA ASN A 527 86.02 61.24 20.87
C ASN A 527 86.69 62.58 20.56
N THR A 528 87.52 62.66 19.51
CA THR A 528 88.03 63.95 18.99
C THR A 528 86.90 64.76 18.37
N LEU A 529 86.09 64.17 17.48
CA LEU A 529 84.95 64.85 16.85
C LEU A 529 83.96 65.43 17.88
N LYS A 530 83.63 64.68 18.94
CA LYS A 530 82.72 65.14 20.00
C LYS A 530 83.22 66.36 20.77
N ALA A 531 84.54 66.52 20.91
CA ALA A 531 85.13 67.70 21.57
C ALA A 531 85.00 68.97 20.71
N GLU A 532 84.96 68.81 19.38
CA GLU A 532 84.73 69.90 18.42
C GLU A 532 83.23 70.21 18.27
N GLU A 533 82.38 69.17 18.11
CA GLU A 533 80.93 69.29 18.07
C GLU A 533 80.38 70.01 19.32
N ALA A 534 80.91 69.72 20.51
CA ALA A 534 80.50 70.39 21.75
C ALA A 534 80.74 71.91 21.75
N LYS A 535 81.79 72.39 21.06
CA LYS A 535 82.07 73.83 20.90
C LYS A 535 81.08 74.47 19.91
N VAL A 536 80.83 73.80 18.79
CA VAL A 536 79.90 74.26 17.73
C VAL A 536 78.44 74.27 18.21
N ILE A 537 78.01 73.22 18.92
CA ILE A 537 76.65 73.13 19.45
C ILE A 537 76.37 74.24 20.48
N LYS A 538 77.39 74.68 21.25
CA LYS A 538 77.23 75.79 22.19
C LYS A 538 76.93 77.11 21.48
N SER A 539 77.65 77.44 20.39
CA SER A 539 77.40 78.68 19.63
C SER A 539 76.06 78.68 18.90
N ILE A 540 75.66 77.54 18.30
CA ILE A 540 74.37 77.40 17.60
C ILE A 540 73.18 77.53 18.58
N LYS A 541 73.31 77.02 19.80
CA LYS A 541 72.24 77.06 20.82
C LYS A 541 71.92 78.48 21.29
N ASP A 542 72.93 79.36 21.36
CA ASP A 542 72.76 80.76 21.74
C ASP A 542 72.15 81.62 20.62
N GLU A 543 72.44 81.33 19.34
CA GLU A 543 71.71 81.91 18.21
C GLU A 543 70.25 81.46 18.15
N TYR A 544 69.99 80.15 18.28
CA TYR A 544 68.66 79.57 18.14
C TYR A 544 67.68 80.11 19.19
N ASN A 545 68.15 80.29 20.43
CA ASN A 545 67.34 80.88 21.51
C ASN A 545 66.94 82.33 21.21
N LYS A 546 67.81 83.15 20.60
CA LYS A 546 67.46 84.53 20.19
C LYS A 546 66.40 84.54 19.08
N LYS A 547 66.54 83.68 18.05
CA LYS A 547 65.57 83.56 16.95
C LYS A 547 64.19 83.08 17.46
N ARG A 548 64.17 82.05 18.32
CA ARG A 548 62.94 81.47 18.91
C ARG A 548 62.13 82.45 19.77
N ILE A 549 62.79 83.35 20.52
CA ILE A 549 62.09 84.37 21.33
C ILE A 549 61.39 85.43 20.44
N ALA A 550 61.98 85.78 19.30
CA ALA A 550 61.35 86.69 18.33
C ALA A 550 60.16 86.03 17.62
N GLU A 551 60.29 84.75 17.27
CA GLU A 551 59.27 83.99 16.53
C GLU A 551 58.02 83.70 17.37
N ILE A 552 58.18 83.41 18.67
CA ILE A 552 57.06 83.23 19.62
C ILE A 552 56.24 84.53 19.73
N LYS A 553 56.88 85.71 19.88
CA LYS A 553 56.17 87.01 19.92
C LYS A 553 55.39 87.28 18.63
N ALA A 554 55.95 86.94 17.48
CA ALA A 554 55.28 87.12 16.18
C ALA A 554 54.08 86.18 16.00
N LEU A 555 54.14 84.96 16.57
CA LEU A 555 53.03 84.00 16.56
C LEU A 555 51.89 84.39 17.51
N GLU A 556 52.19 84.90 18.70
CA GLU A 556 51.18 85.40 19.65
C GLU A 556 50.34 86.55 19.05
N GLU A 557 50.99 87.49 18.35
CA GLU A 557 50.30 88.56 17.62
C GLU A 557 49.37 88.03 16.52
N LYS A 558 49.83 87.05 15.73
CA LYS A 558 49.02 86.41 14.67
C LYS A 558 47.81 85.69 15.27
N HIS A 559 48.01 84.88 16.31
CA HIS A 559 46.94 84.14 16.97
C HIS A 559 45.88 85.07 17.60
N LYS A 560 46.30 86.21 18.18
CA LYS A 560 45.42 87.25 18.72
C LYS A 560 44.62 88.01 17.64
N LYS A 561 45.17 88.13 16.42
CA LYS A 561 44.49 88.69 15.23
C LYS A 561 43.50 87.69 14.63
N GLU A 562 43.81 86.39 14.60
CA GLU A 562 42.90 85.34 14.10
C GLU A 562 41.71 85.08 15.03
N LEU A 563 41.92 85.01 16.35
CA LEU A 563 40.83 84.91 17.33
C LEU A 563 39.79 86.04 17.18
N LYS A 564 40.24 87.27 16.88
CA LYS A 564 39.35 88.40 16.58
C LYS A 564 38.60 88.24 15.26
N LYS A 565 39.23 87.72 14.20
CA LYS A 565 38.55 87.41 12.92
C LYS A 565 37.48 86.32 13.09
N LEU A 566 37.82 85.22 13.77
CA LEU A 566 36.90 84.10 14.01
C LEU A 566 35.67 84.53 14.83
N ALA A 567 35.87 85.38 15.84
CA ALA A 567 34.79 85.96 16.63
C ALA A 567 33.88 86.90 15.81
N ALA A 568 34.45 87.70 14.91
CA ALA A 568 33.70 88.58 14.02
C ALA A 568 32.87 87.78 12.98
N GLU A 569 33.40 86.67 12.47
CA GLU A 569 32.69 85.80 11.53
C GLU A 569 31.52 85.05 12.21
N LYS A 570 31.72 84.56 13.44
CA LYS A 570 30.65 83.99 14.28
C LYS A 570 29.52 85.01 14.53
N LYS A 571 29.85 86.27 14.83
CA LYS A 571 28.86 87.36 14.96
C LYS A 571 28.10 87.60 13.66
N ARG A 572 28.79 87.74 12.51
CA ARG A 572 28.14 87.98 11.21
C ARG A 572 27.16 86.86 10.80
N LYS A 573 27.51 85.59 11.04
CA LYS A 573 26.60 84.45 10.79
C LYS A 573 25.39 84.46 11.74
N GLN A 574 25.57 84.83 13.01
CA GLN A 574 24.44 85.02 13.94
C GLN A 574 23.54 86.20 13.57
N GLU A 575 24.09 87.30 13.06
CA GLU A 575 23.33 88.46 12.57
C GLU A 575 22.56 88.18 11.28
N GLN A 576 23.10 87.40 10.35
CA GLN A 576 22.35 86.93 9.18
C GLN A 576 21.15 86.07 9.60
N LEU A 577 21.35 85.14 10.54
CA LEU A 577 20.27 84.28 11.07
C LEU A 577 19.20 85.10 11.84
N LYS A 578 19.61 86.17 12.54
CA LYS A 578 18.67 87.14 13.13
C LYS A 578 17.91 87.93 12.07
N ARG A 579 18.58 88.48 11.05
CA ARG A 579 17.94 89.27 9.99
C ARG A 579 16.89 88.49 9.20
N GLN A 580 17.13 87.20 8.93
CA GLN A 580 16.12 86.32 8.32
C GLN A 580 14.88 86.17 9.22
N ARG A 581 15.08 85.86 10.51
CA ARG A 581 13.98 85.78 11.51
C ARG A 581 13.27 87.13 11.75
N GLU A 582 13.97 88.25 11.60
CA GLU A 582 13.39 89.60 11.71
C GLU A 582 12.56 89.98 10.48
N GLN A 583 12.99 89.63 9.26
CA GLN A 583 12.16 89.82 8.05
C GLN A 583 10.88 88.97 8.09
N GLU A 584 10.96 87.75 8.61
CA GLU A 584 9.84 86.86 8.83
C GLU A 584 8.86 87.41 9.89
N LYS A 585 9.38 87.89 11.03
CA LYS A 585 8.60 88.64 12.03
C LYS A 585 8.00 89.94 11.47
N LEU A 586 8.71 90.68 10.61
CA LEU A 586 8.23 91.93 10.01
C LEU A 586 7.07 91.69 9.04
N ARG A 587 7.06 90.56 8.32
CA ARG A 587 5.90 90.10 7.51
C ARG A 587 4.67 89.87 8.39
N LEU A 588 4.82 89.13 9.50
CA LEU A 588 3.76 88.87 10.47
C LEU A 588 3.27 90.18 11.14
N LYS A 589 4.19 91.08 11.50
CA LYS A 589 3.88 92.36 12.13
C LYS A 589 3.15 93.31 11.19
N LYS A 590 3.52 93.39 9.91
CA LYS A 590 2.77 94.14 8.88
C LYS A 590 1.35 93.59 8.65
N ALA A 591 1.11 92.30 8.89
CA ALA A 591 -0.24 91.73 8.85
C ALA A 591 -1.10 92.14 10.07
N GLN A 592 -0.50 92.24 11.27
CA GLN A 592 -1.17 92.77 12.46
C GLN A 592 -1.38 94.30 12.41
N GLU A 593 -0.35 95.06 12.02
CA GLU A 593 -0.41 96.52 11.89
C GLU A 593 -1.45 96.96 10.86
N ARG A 594 -1.72 96.17 9.81
CA ARG A 594 -2.85 96.44 8.89
C ARG A 594 -4.23 96.25 9.51
N ARG A 595 -4.40 95.39 10.52
CA ARG A 595 -5.67 95.29 11.29
C ARG A 595 -5.84 96.51 12.20
N ILE A 596 -4.79 96.90 12.91
CA ILE A 596 -4.77 98.04 13.85
C ILE A 596 -4.85 99.40 13.12
N ALA A 597 -4.24 99.52 11.93
CA ALA A 597 -4.22 100.79 11.18
C ALA A 597 -5.61 101.18 10.63
N LYS A 598 -6.51 100.22 10.37
CA LYS A 598 -7.89 100.53 9.94
C LYS A 598 -8.87 100.73 11.10
N GLU A 599 -8.59 100.19 12.28
CA GLU A 599 -9.14 100.73 13.53
C GLU A 599 -8.72 102.20 13.76
N LYS A 600 -7.51 102.59 13.33
CA LYS A 600 -7.05 103.99 13.37
C LYS A 600 -7.51 104.86 12.20
N GLU A 601 -7.88 104.30 11.05
CA GLU A 601 -8.46 105.08 9.94
C GLU A 601 -9.85 105.61 10.35
N ARG A 602 -10.63 104.81 11.11
CA ARG A 602 -11.82 105.27 11.85
C ARG A 602 -11.54 106.47 12.79
N ALA A 603 -10.29 106.64 13.25
CA ALA A 603 -9.85 107.71 14.16
C ALA A 603 -9.05 108.84 13.48
N LYS A 604 -8.85 108.83 12.15
CA LYS A 604 -8.23 109.95 11.41
C LYS A 604 -9.00 110.45 10.19
N ILE A 605 -10.13 109.83 9.88
CA ILE A 605 -11.32 110.58 9.44
C ILE A 605 -11.62 111.76 10.40
N GLN A 606 -11.19 111.68 11.67
CA GLN A 606 -11.27 112.79 12.66
C GLN A 606 -10.19 113.90 12.53
N ALA A 607 -9.22 113.79 11.60
CA ALA A 607 -8.11 114.77 11.47
C ALA A 607 -7.67 115.06 10.02
N GLU A 608 -8.13 114.23 9.08
CA GLU A 608 -8.66 114.60 7.78
C GLU A 608 -8.52 116.08 7.38
N LYS A 609 -7.89 116.32 6.22
CA LYS A 609 -8.01 117.55 5.39
C LYS A 609 -7.72 118.90 6.09
N ALA A 610 -7.24 118.89 7.32
CA ALA A 610 -6.83 120.08 8.06
C ALA A 610 -5.62 120.82 7.46
N ILE A 611 -4.89 120.28 6.47
CA ILE A 611 -3.52 120.76 6.13
C ILE A 611 -3.19 121.06 4.63
N GLU A 612 -3.28 120.13 3.67
CA GLU A 612 -2.39 120.20 2.46
C GLU A 612 -2.99 120.66 1.11
N ARG A 613 -2.14 121.29 0.26
CA ARG A 613 -2.10 121.22 -1.23
C ARG A 613 -0.66 120.86 -1.72
N LYS A 614 -0.44 120.14 -2.84
CA LYS A 614 0.91 119.68 -3.31
C LYS A 614 1.11 119.67 -4.85
N LYS A 615 2.38 119.59 -5.32
CA LYS A 615 2.82 119.39 -6.74
C LYS A 615 4.13 118.58 -6.82
N GLN A 616 4.46 117.95 -7.96
CA GLN A 616 5.75 117.30 -8.30
C GLN A 616 6.00 117.32 -9.84
N THR A 617 7.25 117.27 -10.33
CA THR A 617 7.60 117.32 -11.79
C THR A 617 9.05 116.84 -12.09
N LEU A 618 9.35 116.56 -13.36
CA LEU A 618 10.68 116.56 -14.05
C LEU A 618 11.65 115.36 -13.88
N ALA A 619 12.07 114.75 -15.02
CA ALA A 619 13.26 113.89 -15.18
C ALA A 619 13.61 113.70 -16.69
N LYS A 620 14.90 113.57 -17.07
CA LYS A 620 15.38 113.16 -18.42
C LYS A 620 16.88 112.80 -18.44
N GLN A 621 17.29 111.69 -19.09
CA GLN A 621 18.60 111.59 -19.76
C GLN A 621 18.64 110.48 -20.84
N LEU A 622 19.53 110.58 -21.84
CA LEU A 622 19.85 109.54 -22.84
C LEU A 622 21.24 109.78 -23.44
N LYS A 623 22.06 108.71 -23.52
CA LYS A 623 23.40 108.53 -24.17
C LYS A 623 23.93 107.14 -23.75
N GLU A 624 24.80 106.40 -24.45
CA GLU A 624 25.35 106.38 -25.82
C GLU A 624 26.14 105.03 -25.96
N LYS A 625 26.76 104.57 -27.07
CA LYS A 625 26.97 105.10 -28.44
C LYS A 625 26.90 103.93 -29.46
N THR A 626 27.95 103.74 -30.25
CA THR A 626 28.16 102.91 -31.45
C THR A 626 29.68 102.86 -31.73
N ASP A 627 30.29 102.08 -32.61
CA ASP A 627 30.06 100.75 -33.23
C ASP A 627 31.44 100.35 -33.84
N ASN A 628 31.54 99.14 -34.42
CA ASN A 628 32.73 98.58 -35.09
C ASN A 628 33.96 98.36 -34.16
N VAL A 629 35.04 97.66 -34.56
CA VAL A 629 35.31 96.93 -35.82
C VAL A 629 34.26 95.86 -36.09
#